data_AF-G8NX50-F1
#
_entry.id   AF-G8NX50-F1
#
_cell.length_a   1.000
_cell.length_b   1.000
_cell.length_c   1.000
_cell.angle_alpha   90.00
_cell.angle_beta   90.00
_cell.angle_gamma   90.00
#
_symmetry.space_group_name_H-M   'P 1'
#
loop_
_entity.id
_entity.type
_entity.pdbx_description
1 polymer ?
#
loop_
_entity_poly.entity_id
_entity_poly.type
_entity_poly.pdbx_seq_one_letter_code
_entity_poly.pdbx_strand_id
1 'polypeptide(L)'
;MMNASAIPFFSAVAVFLVALTATAAHFYRRRPKSKSPYGNWESLLARFTSVDRESITLIALDLVDESGDPRHGGDDIILDPSCISPLIGGLDGLEVLKRNCAVLIDLAFYVQQWYPEALVVAEQLRMNAREIEWHIDRLRGAAKIGKLESVFPEYGQRVIATYYLMTRHVLELYEIGNFPGLADLQRAL
;
A
#
# COMPACT_ATOMS: atom_id res chain seq x y z
N MET A 1 13.14 -62.41 24.28
CA MET A 1 11.78 -62.43 24.88
C MET A 1 11.35 -60.98 25.05
N MET A 2 10.37 -60.48 24.27
CA MET A 2 9.86 -59.12 24.46
C MET A 2 9.08 -59.06 25.76
N ASN A 3 9.44 -58.14 26.65
CA ASN A 3 8.77 -57.95 27.95
C ASN A 3 7.28 -57.65 27.69
N ALA A 4 6.39 -58.34 28.42
CA ALA A 4 4.94 -58.19 28.29
C ALA A 4 4.45 -56.74 28.54
N SER A 5 5.29 -55.90 29.17
CA SER A 5 5.09 -54.46 29.37
C SER A 5 5.46 -53.57 28.17
N ALA A 6 6.20 -54.10 27.18
CA ALA A 6 6.59 -53.34 25.99
C ALA A 6 5.44 -53.23 24.97
N ILE A 7 4.58 -54.25 24.90
CA ILE A 7 3.43 -54.30 23.98
C ILE A 7 2.45 -53.14 24.21
N PRO A 8 1.98 -52.84 25.44
CA PRO A 8 1.08 -51.70 25.66
C PRO A 8 1.77 -50.34 25.42
N PHE A 9 3.08 -50.25 25.65
CA PHE A 9 3.85 -49.02 25.40
C PHE A 9 3.93 -48.70 23.91
N PHE A 10 4.28 -49.67 23.06
CA PHE A 10 4.32 -49.47 21.61
C PHE A 10 2.93 -49.16 21.02
N SER A 11 1.88 -49.79 21.55
CA SER A 11 0.49 -49.48 21.16
C SER A 11 0.11 -48.03 21.51
N ALA A 12 0.47 -47.56 22.71
CA ALA A 12 0.21 -46.18 23.11
C ALA A 12 0.97 -45.15 22.24
N VAL A 13 2.23 -45.43 21.94
CA VAL A 13 3.05 -44.57 21.05
C VAL A 13 2.47 -44.53 19.63
N ALA A 14 2.03 -45.66 19.09
CA ALA A 14 1.41 -45.71 17.76
C ALA A 14 0.12 -44.87 17.70
N VAL A 15 -0.75 -44.99 18.71
CA VAL A 15 -1.98 -44.18 18.80
C VAL A 15 -1.66 -42.69 18.91
N PHE A 16 -0.64 -42.32 19.69
CA PHE A 16 -0.21 -40.94 19.84
C PHE A 16 0.33 -40.36 18.52
N LEU A 17 1.13 -41.12 17.78
CA LEU A 17 1.64 -40.71 16.47
C LEU A 17 0.53 -40.59 15.42
N VAL A 18 -0.43 -41.51 15.41
CA VAL A 18 -1.63 -41.42 14.54
C VAL A 18 -2.46 -40.19 14.90
N ALA A 19 -2.65 -39.89 16.19
CA ALA A 19 -3.35 -38.69 16.62
C ALA A 19 -2.61 -37.43 16.17
N LEU A 20 -1.29 -37.33 16.40
CA LEU A 20 -0.46 -36.19 15.98
C LEU A 20 -0.51 -35.98 14.46
N THR A 21 -0.35 -37.05 13.68
CA THR A 21 -0.39 -36.96 12.21
C THR A 21 -1.78 -36.62 11.70
N ALA A 22 -2.84 -37.15 12.30
CA ALA A 22 -4.21 -36.78 11.96
C ALA A 22 -4.51 -35.31 12.29
N THR A 23 -4.06 -34.82 13.45
CA THR A 23 -4.19 -33.42 13.85
C THR A 23 -3.38 -32.52 12.91
N ALA A 24 -2.12 -32.85 12.62
CA ALA A 24 -1.29 -32.11 11.68
C ALA A 24 -1.89 -32.10 10.26
N ALA A 25 -2.37 -33.23 9.76
CA ALA A 25 -3.02 -33.34 8.45
C ALA A 25 -4.35 -32.56 8.41
N HIS A 26 -5.12 -32.58 9.50
CA HIS A 26 -6.32 -31.79 9.63
C HIS A 26 -5.99 -30.29 9.63
N PHE A 27 -4.96 -29.85 10.37
CA PHE A 27 -4.51 -28.45 10.35
C PHE A 27 -3.92 -28.05 8.99
N TYR A 28 -3.21 -28.93 8.29
CA TYR A 28 -2.71 -28.65 6.95
C TYR A 28 -3.81 -28.61 5.88
N ARG A 29 -4.86 -29.43 6.02
CA ARG A 29 -6.04 -29.40 5.13
C ARG A 29 -7.00 -28.26 5.45
N ARG A 30 -7.10 -27.85 6.73
CA ARG A 30 -7.90 -26.71 7.18
C ARG A 30 -7.15 -25.39 7.16
N ARG A 31 -5.83 -25.39 6.95
CA ARG A 31 -5.17 -24.17 6.48
C ARG A 31 -5.87 -23.84 5.18
N PRO A 32 -6.66 -22.75 5.11
CA PRO A 32 -7.10 -22.29 3.80
C PRO A 32 -5.81 -22.19 2.99
N LYS A 33 -5.74 -22.85 1.82
CA LYS A 33 -4.80 -22.42 0.78
C LYS A 33 -4.96 -20.92 0.78
N SER A 34 -3.95 -20.17 1.23
CA SER A 34 -4.12 -18.78 1.60
C SER A 34 -4.43 -17.99 0.35
N LYS A 35 -5.70 -18.01 -0.06
CA LYS A 35 -6.34 -16.92 -0.74
C LYS A 35 -6.29 -15.84 0.31
N SER A 36 -5.20 -15.06 0.26
CA SER A 36 -5.14 -13.79 0.98
C SER A 36 -6.51 -13.12 0.79
N PRO A 37 -7.15 -12.61 1.85
CA PRO A 37 -8.46 -11.97 1.74
C PRO A 37 -8.50 -10.86 0.66
N TYR A 38 -7.34 -10.42 0.19
CA TYR A 38 -7.10 -9.36 -0.78
C TYR A 38 -6.85 -9.85 -2.23
N GLY A 39 -6.91 -11.15 -2.48
CA GLY A 39 -6.71 -11.73 -3.82
C GLY A 39 -5.27 -12.15 -4.11
N ASN A 40 -4.98 -12.41 -5.39
CA ASN A 40 -3.61 -12.66 -5.87
C ASN A 40 -2.93 -11.34 -6.28
N TRP A 41 -1.61 -11.36 -6.36
CA TRP A 41 -0.77 -10.21 -6.74
C TRP A 41 -1.30 -9.47 -7.98
N GLU A 42 -1.68 -10.24 -9.00
CA GLU A 42 -2.17 -9.70 -10.26
C GLU A 42 -3.49 -8.93 -10.09
N SER A 43 -4.39 -9.42 -9.23
CA SER A 43 -5.65 -8.72 -8.93
C SER A 43 -5.44 -7.40 -8.17
N LEU A 44 -4.38 -7.30 -7.36
CA LEU A 44 -4.03 -6.05 -6.69
C LEU A 44 -3.50 -5.03 -7.70
N LEU A 45 -2.55 -5.44 -8.54
CA LEU A 45 -2.00 -4.53 -9.56
C LEU A 45 -3.04 -4.09 -10.58
N ALA A 46 -3.95 -4.98 -10.97
CA ALA A 46 -5.02 -4.66 -11.93
C ALA A 46 -6.02 -3.60 -11.42
N ARG A 47 -6.02 -3.29 -10.11
CA ARG A 47 -6.86 -2.23 -9.53
C ARG A 47 -6.23 -0.85 -9.65
N PHE A 48 -4.94 -0.74 -9.97
CA PHE A 48 -4.34 0.56 -10.25
C PHE A 48 -4.98 1.18 -11.48
N THR A 49 -5.35 2.44 -11.34
CA THR A 49 -5.71 3.27 -12.47
C THR A 49 -4.46 4.01 -12.93
N SER A 50 -4.21 4.02 -14.23
CA SER A 50 -3.07 4.74 -14.83
C SER A 50 -3.15 6.22 -14.50
N VAL A 51 -2.01 6.80 -14.11
CA VAL A 51 -1.84 8.22 -13.80
C VAL A 51 -0.56 8.73 -14.45
N ASP A 52 -0.50 10.03 -14.71
CA ASP A 52 0.71 10.65 -15.24
C ASP A 52 1.75 10.81 -14.13
N ARG A 53 2.73 9.90 -14.14
CA ARG A 53 3.80 9.81 -13.14
C ARG A 53 4.76 10.97 -13.22
N GLU A 54 5.00 11.48 -14.42
CA GLU A 54 5.92 12.59 -14.64
C GLU A 54 5.34 13.85 -14.02
N SER A 55 4.05 14.12 -14.29
CA SER A 55 3.32 15.23 -13.65
C SER A 55 3.25 15.10 -12.13
N ILE A 56 2.95 13.91 -11.61
CA ILE A 56 2.93 13.67 -10.14
C ILE A 56 4.31 13.95 -9.52
N THR A 57 5.37 13.43 -10.14
CA THR A 57 6.74 13.59 -9.63
C THR A 57 7.16 15.05 -9.68
N LEU A 58 6.90 15.75 -10.78
CA LEU A 58 7.17 17.18 -10.93
C LEU A 58 6.49 18.01 -9.84
N ILE A 59 5.19 17.79 -9.63
CA ILE A 59 4.40 18.55 -8.64
C ILE A 59 4.83 18.21 -7.21
N ALA A 60 5.11 16.93 -6.92
CA ALA A 60 5.55 16.50 -5.61
C ALA A 60 6.91 17.08 -5.24
N LEU A 61 7.88 17.03 -6.17
CA LEU A 61 9.25 17.51 -5.94
C LEU A 61 9.36 19.05 -5.89
N ASP A 62 8.32 19.77 -6.30
CA ASP A 62 8.18 21.20 -6.06
C ASP A 62 7.90 21.50 -4.58
N LEU A 63 7.28 20.57 -3.84
CA LEU A 63 6.91 20.73 -2.42
C LEU A 63 7.87 20.02 -1.44
N VAL A 64 8.28 18.79 -1.77
CA VAL A 64 9.12 17.93 -0.92
C VAL A 64 10.38 17.52 -1.66
N ASP A 65 11.45 17.21 -0.94
CA ASP A 65 12.64 16.62 -1.56
C ASP A 65 12.51 15.10 -1.75
N GLU A 66 13.56 14.46 -2.27
CA GLU A 66 13.57 13.01 -2.49
C GLU A 66 13.50 12.18 -1.19
N SER A 67 13.89 12.76 -0.05
CA SER A 67 13.74 12.16 1.29
C SER A 67 12.32 12.32 1.84
N GLY A 68 11.49 13.16 1.22
CA GLY A 68 10.16 13.51 1.71
C GLY A 68 10.15 14.62 2.76
N ASP A 69 11.29 15.29 2.97
CA ASP A 69 11.37 16.45 3.85
C ASP A 69 10.86 17.71 3.11
N PRO A 70 10.22 18.65 3.82
CA PRO A 70 9.82 19.91 3.21
C PRO A 70 11.04 20.64 2.67
N ARG A 71 10.95 21.11 1.43
CA ARG A 71 12.07 21.79 0.79
C ARG A 71 12.37 23.12 1.52
N HIS A 72 13.43 23.14 2.32
CA HIS A 72 13.85 24.30 3.10
C HIS A 72 14.82 25.17 2.29
N GLY A 73 14.28 26.00 1.41
CA GLY A 73 15.05 26.96 0.63
C GLY A 73 14.13 27.77 -0.26
N GLY A 74 13.80 28.99 0.17
CA GLY A 74 13.02 29.94 -0.63
C GLY A 74 13.84 30.42 -1.81
N ASP A 75 13.39 30.09 -3.03
CA ASP A 75 13.36 31.00 -4.19
C ASP A 75 12.96 30.28 -5.49
N ASP A 76 12.93 28.94 -5.53
CA ASP A 76 12.51 28.17 -6.72
C ASP A 76 11.23 27.38 -6.47
N ILE A 77 10.08 28.06 -6.39
CA ILE A 77 8.81 27.43 -6.81
C ILE A 77 8.91 27.35 -8.33
N ILE A 78 9.24 26.17 -8.84
CA ILE A 78 9.50 25.96 -10.27
C ILE A 78 8.17 25.92 -11.01
N LEU A 79 7.12 25.43 -10.36
CA LEU A 79 5.82 25.20 -10.96
C LEU A 79 4.84 26.34 -10.69
N ASP A 80 4.29 26.94 -11.74
CA ASP A 80 3.19 27.90 -11.60
C ASP A 80 1.97 27.19 -10.95
N PRO A 81 1.45 27.69 -9.82
CA PRO A 81 0.23 27.19 -9.18
C PRO A 81 -0.94 26.97 -10.14
N SER A 82 -1.09 27.82 -11.17
CA SER A 82 -2.18 27.72 -12.14
C SER A 82 -2.11 26.45 -13.00
N CYS A 83 -0.91 25.86 -13.16
CA CYS A 83 -0.68 24.66 -13.95
C CYS A 83 -0.97 23.35 -13.20
N ILE A 84 -1.00 23.36 -11.86
CA ILE A 84 -1.12 22.15 -11.03
C ILE A 84 -2.43 21.39 -11.31
N SER A 85 -3.56 22.12 -11.37
CA SER A 85 -4.87 21.51 -11.61
C SER A 85 -4.96 20.85 -13.00
N PRO A 86 -4.64 21.53 -14.11
CA PRO A 86 -4.60 20.90 -15.43
C PRO A 86 -3.68 19.68 -15.52
N LEU A 87 -2.47 19.75 -14.94
CA LEU A 87 -1.48 18.67 -15.01
C LEU A 87 -1.97 17.35 -14.41
N ILE A 88 -2.75 17.43 -13.33
CA ILE A 88 -3.28 16.24 -12.68
C ILE A 88 -4.67 15.83 -13.21
N GLY A 89 -5.30 16.63 -14.08
CA GLY A 89 -6.70 16.41 -14.50
C GLY A 89 -7.73 16.91 -13.48
N GLY A 90 -7.36 17.89 -12.66
CA GLY A 90 -8.21 18.55 -11.69
C GLY A 90 -8.66 17.62 -10.56
N LEU A 91 -9.88 17.85 -10.06
CA LEU A 91 -10.42 17.11 -8.93
C LEU A 91 -10.59 15.62 -9.23
N ASP A 92 -10.99 15.28 -10.47
CA ASP A 92 -11.16 13.89 -10.89
C ASP A 92 -9.83 13.12 -10.86
N GLY A 93 -8.72 13.79 -11.23
CA GLY A 93 -7.38 13.25 -11.08
C GLY A 93 -7.04 12.89 -9.64
N LEU A 94 -7.35 13.76 -8.68
CA LEU A 94 -7.12 13.50 -7.27
C LEU A 94 -7.97 12.34 -6.74
N GLU A 95 -9.19 12.16 -7.25
CA GLU A 95 -10.02 10.98 -6.92
C GLU A 95 -9.39 9.68 -7.41
N VAL A 96 -8.71 9.71 -8.56
CA VAL A 96 -7.94 8.56 -9.04
C VAL A 96 -6.77 8.27 -8.09
N LEU A 97 -6.03 9.29 -7.65
CA LEU A 97 -4.97 9.11 -6.64
C LEU A 97 -5.52 8.51 -5.35
N LYS A 98 -6.66 9.00 -4.85
CA LYS A 98 -7.34 8.46 -3.67
C LYS A 98 -7.67 6.98 -3.81
N ARG A 99 -8.15 6.54 -4.99
CA ARG A 99 -8.42 5.11 -5.25
C ARG A 99 -7.13 4.29 -5.27
N ASN A 100 -6.08 4.80 -5.91
CA ASN A 100 -4.77 4.14 -5.94
C ASN A 100 -4.15 4.04 -4.54
N CYS A 101 -4.38 5.00 -3.63
CA CYS A 101 -3.94 4.91 -2.23
C CYS A 101 -4.47 3.66 -1.52
N ALA A 102 -5.72 3.27 -1.78
CA ALA A 102 -6.29 2.06 -1.20
C ALA A 102 -5.54 0.81 -1.70
N VAL A 103 -5.10 0.80 -2.97
CA VAL A 103 -4.29 -0.29 -3.54
C VAL A 103 -2.91 -0.33 -2.88
N LEU A 104 -2.27 0.82 -2.64
CA LEU A 104 -0.98 0.91 -1.93
C LEU A 104 -1.07 0.32 -0.51
N ILE A 105 -2.13 0.63 0.23
CA ILE A 105 -2.39 0.06 1.57
C ILE A 105 -2.56 -1.45 1.48
N ASP A 106 -3.36 -1.94 0.52
CA ASP A 106 -3.59 -3.37 0.34
C ASP A 106 -2.30 -4.11 -0.05
N LEU A 107 -1.39 -3.47 -0.79
CA LEU A 107 -0.09 -4.03 -1.14
C LEU A 107 0.83 -4.16 0.07
N ALA A 108 0.88 -3.16 0.95
CA ALA A 108 1.64 -3.23 2.20
C ALA A 108 1.06 -4.31 3.13
N PHE A 109 -0.27 -4.41 3.20
CA PHE A 109 -0.93 -5.46 3.98
C PHE A 109 -0.71 -6.85 3.37
N TYR A 110 -0.68 -6.96 2.04
CA TYR A 110 -0.44 -8.23 1.34
C TYR A 110 0.91 -8.83 1.72
N VAL A 111 1.97 -8.03 1.84
CA VAL A 111 3.30 -8.53 2.23
C VAL A 111 3.47 -8.76 3.72
N GLN A 112 2.61 -8.20 4.57
CA GLN A 112 2.62 -8.38 6.03
C GLN A 112 2.62 -9.85 6.45
N GLN A 113 1.99 -10.74 5.67
CA GLN A 113 1.93 -12.17 5.97
C GLN A 113 3.31 -12.86 5.94
N TRP A 114 4.30 -12.26 5.26
CA TRP A 114 5.68 -12.75 5.19
C TRP A 114 6.68 -11.80 5.86
N TYR A 115 6.29 -10.55 6.12
CA TYR A 115 7.15 -9.52 6.70
C TYR A 115 6.35 -8.63 7.65
N PRO A 116 6.29 -9.00 8.95
CA PRO A 116 5.44 -8.33 9.94
C PRO A 116 5.67 -6.82 10.07
N GLU A 117 6.87 -6.35 9.80
CA GLU A 117 7.27 -4.93 9.81
C GLU A 117 6.46 -4.11 8.79
N ALA A 118 5.94 -4.75 7.72
CA ALA A 118 5.05 -4.11 6.76
C ALA A 118 3.76 -3.56 7.40
N LEU A 119 3.37 -4.03 8.59
CA LEU A 119 2.23 -3.49 9.33
C LEU A 119 2.43 -2.00 9.65
N VAL A 120 3.66 -1.61 10.03
CA VAL A 120 3.97 -0.20 10.35
C VAL A 120 3.79 0.67 9.11
N VAL A 121 4.29 0.19 7.96
CA VAL A 121 4.11 0.87 6.67
C VAL A 121 2.63 0.96 6.31
N ALA A 122 1.87 -0.13 6.43
CA ALA A 122 0.44 -0.13 6.13
C ALA A 122 -0.35 0.87 7.00
N GLU A 123 -0.03 1.00 8.30
CA GLU A 123 -0.65 1.99 9.17
C GLU A 123 -0.27 3.43 8.79
N GLN A 124 1.00 3.68 8.47
CA GLN A 124 1.43 5.00 7.96
C GLN A 124 0.67 5.37 6.69
N LEU A 125 0.56 4.44 5.74
CA LEU A 125 -0.20 4.63 4.49
C LEU A 125 -1.69 4.91 4.76
N ARG A 126 -2.29 4.29 5.77
CA ARG A 126 -3.68 4.58 6.19
C ARG A 126 -3.83 5.99 6.74
N MET A 127 -2.86 6.49 7.50
CA MET A 127 -2.87 7.88 7.98
C MET A 127 -2.74 8.86 6.81
N ASN A 128 -1.80 8.63 5.91
CA ASN A 128 -1.60 9.43 4.71
C ASN A 128 -2.86 9.46 3.81
N ALA A 129 -3.53 8.32 3.65
CA ALA A 129 -4.77 8.25 2.87
C ALA A 129 -5.92 9.05 3.49
N ARG A 130 -6.00 9.12 4.83
CA ARG A 130 -6.99 9.96 5.53
C ARG A 130 -6.70 11.45 5.34
N GLU A 131 -5.42 11.83 5.34
CA GLU A 131 -5.01 13.21 5.03
C GLU A 131 -5.39 13.59 3.59
N ILE A 132 -5.11 12.71 2.62
CA ILE A 132 -5.53 12.89 1.22
C ILE A 132 -7.05 13.05 1.13
N GLU A 133 -7.82 12.19 1.81
CA GLU A 133 -9.27 12.28 1.83
C GLU A 133 -9.77 13.62 2.39
N TRP A 134 -9.18 14.09 3.48
CA TRP A 134 -9.51 15.40 4.07
C TRP A 134 -9.26 16.56 3.09
N HIS A 135 -8.12 16.56 2.41
CA HIS A 135 -7.78 17.58 1.41
C HIS A 135 -8.73 17.56 0.20
N ILE A 136 -9.06 16.37 -0.30
CA ILE A 136 -10.01 16.21 -1.41
C ILE A 136 -11.41 16.70 -1.00
N ASP A 137 -11.86 16.40 0.21
CA ASP A 137 -13.15 16.89 0.69
C ASP A 137 -13.19 18.42 0.84
N ARG A 138 -12.07 19.05 1.21
CA ARG A 138 -11.93 20.52 1.18
C ARG A 138 -12.07 21.07 -0.24
N LEU A 139 -11.42 20.45 -1.21
CA LEU A 139 -11.53 20.83 -2.63
C LEU A 139 -12.95 20.65 -3.17
N ARG A 140 -13.62 19.55 -2.85
CA ARG A 140 -15.04 19.33 -3.19
C ARG A 140 -15.93 20.42 -2.59
N GLY A 141 -15.68 20.81 -1.34
CA GLY A 141 -16.37 21.92 -0.69
C GLY A 141 -16.16 23.24 -1.41
N ALA A 142 -14.92 23.55 -1.77
CA ALA A 142 -14.57 24.76 -2.52
C ALA A 142 -15.18 24.78 -3.94
N ALA A 143 -15.25 23.63 -4.61
CA ALA A 143 -15.90 23.50 -5.92
C ALA A 143 -17.37 23.88 -5.86
N LYS A 144 -18.10 23.48 -4.81
CA LYS A 144 -19.52 23.82 -4.62
C LYS A 144 -19.78 25.32 -4.47
N ILE A 145 -18.80 26.09 -4.00
CA ILE A 145 -18.90 27.55 -3.81
C ILE A 145 -18.13 28.35 -4.88
N GLY A 146 -17.68 27.70 -5.96
CA GLY A 146 -16.98 28.36 -7.08
C GLY A 146 -15.56 28.84 -6.75
N LYS A 147 -14.91 28.27 -5.73
CA LYS A 147 -13.55 28.67 -5.28
C LYS A 147 -12.48 27.61 -5.56
N LEU A 148 -12.78 26.60 -6.38
CA LEU A 148 -11.89 25.46 -6.60
C LEU A 148 -10.51 25.91 -7.06
N GLU A 149 -10.43 26.71 -8.13
CA GLU A 149 -9.17 27.13 -8.74
C GLU A 149 -8.27 27.89 -7.75
N SER A 150 -8.85 28.74 -6.91
CA SER A 150 -8.07 29.52 -5.94
C SER A 150 -7.44 28.70 -4.82
N VAL A 151 -8.04 27.56 -4.47
CA VAL A 151 -7.54 26.71 -3.36
C VAL A 151 -6.90 25.42 -3.86
N PHE A 152 -7.03 25.10 -5.15
CA PHE A 152 -6.49 23.88 -5.73
C PHE A 152 -4.99 23.73 -5.51
N PRO A 153 -4.14 24.76 -5.74
CA PRO A 153 -2.70 24.61 -5.57
C PRO A 153 -2.34 24.15 -4.15
N GLU A 154 -2.95 24.77 -3.13
CA GLU A 154 -2.64 24.47 -1.73
C GLU A 154 -3.01 23.03 -1.33
N TYR A 155 -4.23 22.60 -1.62
CA TYR A 155 -4.72 21.29 -1.20
C TYR A 155 -4.34 20.17 -2.17
N GLY A 156 -4.37 20.46 -3.46
CA GLY A 156 -4.05 19.51 -4.53
C GLY A 156 -2.57 19.13 -4.51
N GLN A 157 -1.66 20.10 -4.37
CA GLN A 157 -0.22 19.81 -4.28
C GLN A 157 0.11 18.94 -3.07
N ARG A 158 -0.54 19.17 -1.91
CA ARG A 158 -0.39 18.28 -0.75
C ARG A 158 -0.86 16.87 -1.03
N VAL A 159 -2.04 16.69 -1.66
CA VAL A 159 -2.52 15.36 -2.05
C VAL A 159 -1.51 14.64 -2.94
N ILE A 160 -0.97 15.35 -3.93
CA ILE A 160 -0.03 14.79 -4.92
C ILE A 160 1.30 14.42 -4.26
N ALA A 161 1.85 15.29 -3.42
CA ALA A 161 3.07 15.02 -2.67
C ALA A 161 2.90 13.84 -1.70
N THR A 162 1.80 13.80 -0.94
CA THR A 162 1.53 12.68 -0.03
C THR A 162 1.37 11.37 -0.80
N TYR A 163 0.67 11.37 -1.95
CA TYR A 163 0.55 10.18 -2.81
C TYR A 163 1.93 9.72 -3.33
N TYR A 164 2.76 10.65 -3.79
CA TYR A 164 4.13 10.35 -4.23
C TYR A 164 4.98 9.71 -3.13
N LEU A 165 4.89 10.20 -1.89
CA LEU A 165 5.60 9.57 -0.77
C LEU A 165 5.05 8.19 -0.43
N MET A 166 3.72 8.01 -0.51
CA MET A 166 3.12 6.69 -0.35
C MET A 166 3.63 5.67 -1.38
N THR A 167 3.81 6.06 -2.65
CA THR A 167 4.36 5.16 -3.68
C THR A 167 5.82 4.81 -3.38
N ARG A 168 6.65 5.78 -2.97
CA ARG A 168 8.04 5.53 -2.57
C ARG A 168 8.14 4.56 -1.40
N HIS A 169 7.37 4.77 -0.33
CA HIS A 169 7.40 3.87 0.83
C HIS A 169 6.98 2.44 0.49
N VAL A 170 6.02 2.25 -0.40
CA VAL A 170 5.65 0.90 -0.86
C VAL A 170 6.77 0.30 -1.71
N LEU A 171 7.42 1.07 -2.60
CA LEU A 171 8.56 0.59 -3.37
C LEU A 171 9.74 0.19 -2.47
N GLU A 172 10.08 1.02 -1.49
CA GLU A 172 11.12 0.75 -0.49
C GLU A 172 10.81 -0.49 0.34
N LEU A 173 9.55 -0.67 0.76
CA LEU A 173 9.11 -1.88 1.46
C LEU A 173 9.38 -3.14 0.62
N TYR A 174 9.11 -3.08 -0.69
CA TYR A 174 9.32 -4.21 -1.59
C TYR A 174 10.79 -4.46 -1.90
N GLU A 175 11.59 -3.41 -1.97
CA GLU A 175 13.04 -3.50 -2.14
C GLU A 175 13.71 -4.09 -0.90
N ILE A 176 13.45 -3.56 0.29
CA ILE A 176 14.03 -4.04 1.55
C ILE A 176 13.61 -5.49 1.82
N GLY A 177 12.32 -5.81 1.60
CA GLY A 177 11.79 -7.16 1.76
C GLY A 177 12.24 -8.16 0.68
N ASN A 178 12.93 -7.69 -0.38
CA ASN A 178 13.31 -8.48 -1.56
C ASN A 178 12.12 -9.28 -2.13
N PHE A 179 10.93 -8.68 -2.15
CA PHE A 179 9.74 -9.40 -2.59
C PHE A 179 9.72 -9.58 -4.11
N PRO A 180 9.28 -10.74 -4.61
CA PRO A 180 9.00 -10.90 -6.02
C PRO A 180 7.89 -9.92 -6.43
N GLY A 181 8.01 -9.32 -7.61
CA GLY A 181 7.02 -8.37 -8.14
C GLY A 181 7.42 -6.89 -8.06
N LEU A 182 8.57 -6.54 -7.46
CA LEU A 182 9.06 -5.14 -7.44
C LEU A 182 9.09 -4.51 -8.84
N ALA A 183 9.58 -5.23 -9.85
CA ALA A 183 9.62 -4.74 -11.23
C ALA A 183 8.23 -4.53 -11.84
N ASP A 184 7.24 -5.35 -11.48
CA ASP A 184 5.86 -5.18 -11.93
C ASP A 184 5.21 -3.99 -11.23
N LEU A 185 5.52 -3.80 -9.95
CA LEU A 185 5.06 -2.66 -9.16
C LEU A 185 5.63 -1.34 -9.69
N GLN A 186 6.93 -1.27 -9.97
CA GLN A 186 7.55 -0.12 -10.63
C GLN A 186 6.92 0.16 -12.01
N ARG A 187 6.56 -0.89 -12.75
CA ARG A 187 5.82 -0.74 -14.01
C ARG A 187 4.36 -0.31 -13.82
N ALA A 188 3.75 -0.54 -12.67
CA ALA A 188 2.36 -0.16 -12.38
C ALA A 188 2.24 1.25 -11.75
N LEU A 189 3.24 1.68 -10.97
CA LEU A 189 3.29 2.95 -10.24
C LEU A 189 3.93 4.11 -10.97
#